data_AF-A0AAD7F4R8-F1
#
_entry.id   AF-A0AAD7F4R8-F1
#
_cell.length_a   1.000
_cell.length_b   1.000
_cell.length_c   1.000
_cell.angle_alpha   90.00
_cell.angle_beta   90.00
_cell.angle_gamma   90.00
#
_symmetry.space_group_name_H-M   'P 1'
#
loop_
_entity.id
_entity.type
_entity.pdbx_description
1 polymer ?
#
loop_
_entity_poly.entity_id
_entity_poly.type
_entity_poly.pdbx_seq_one_letter_code
_entity_poly.pdbx_strand_id
1 'polypeptide(L)'
;MSLSVLGSLWRTGSSNAVYILRATNIAQYRPLARDRILKSLLTSRRHGPLGAESLEAAVDSESTNNSIACILGRPGEGDPPVTDLGIYYLPGPLWADAGERDTLGKWDVICHVVQLPNSNSGDNKLVDWTGDSSEVLSAVACAAVASASTPDHIIPPLRVSELVEQALKVSPTDSSNSPIHIPVRVLLMHSERVAVVHVPVDRSSMLVYSPLETSYDRYRTTFNESRVQWPAAVEPEVAVEVLDQLPTEHAVDTISLAEHPSIDVSIIEPLNGYTAILVDQSTLNLPREDSTGLTMYLPDELTERYPQLASILVDVREKVLSVFPALRSETSVPAVCLVGPLEHDGYDTMDGRYLCCCQADLSVRPLTESGEYATALPEPILLALAVAQGLEGSVAYNKWIEAQAKGCGGGRAHKVREILGGKEVRCYAAHPSGVLSAQTMFLETDKGRRASFVRLMKTPYELMRGEFFFPRTIIQIEEDEYLDYETDLED
;
A
#
# COMPACT_ATOMS: atom_id res chain seq x y z
N MET A 1 -33.40 19.38 3.33
CA MET A 1 -33.05 18.29 2.40
C MET A 1 -31.57 18.02 2.56
N SER A 2 -31.17 16.76 2.72
CA SER A 2 -29.76 16.34 2.72
C SER A 2 -29.18 16.39 1.30
N LEU A 3 -27.85 16.42 1.22
CA LEU A 3 -27.09 16.11 0.02
C LEU A 3 -26.80 14.61 0.03
N SER A 4 -27.01 13.89 -1.08
CA SER A 4 -26.61 12.48 -1.21
C SER A 4 -25.47 12.34 -2.21
N VAL A 5 -24.48 11.51 -1.89
CA VAL A 5 -23.35 11.17 -2.76
C VAL A 5 -23.22 9.66 -2.80
N LEU A 6 -23.34 9.07 -4.00
CA LEU A 6 -23.12 7.63 -4.17
C LEU A 6 -21.63 7.31 -3.96
N GLY A 7 -21.36 6.23 -3.24
CA GLY A 7 -20.03 5.65 -3.12
C GLY A 7 -20.03 4.27 -2.46
N SER A 8 -18.84 3.84 -2.07
CA SER A 8 -18.62 2.56 -1.40
C SER A 8 -17.53 2.69 -0.34
N LEU A 9 -17.59 1.82 0.66
CA LEU A 9 -16.62 1.70 1.73
C LEU A 9 -15.95 0.33 1.61
N TRP A 10 -14.63 0.35 1.57
CA TRP A 10 -13.80 -0.83 1.42
C TRP A 10 -12.81 -0.96 2.57
N ARG A 11 -12.37 -2.19 2.83
CA ARG A 11 -11.20 -2.50 3.63
C ARG A 11 -10.15 -3.13 2.73
N THR A 12 -8.89 -2.77 2.88
CA THR A 12 -7.79 -3.29 2.06
C THR A 12 -6.50 -3.32 2.86
N GLY A 13 -5.80 -4.46 2.85
CA GLY A 13 -4.54 -4.61 3.57
C GLY A 13 -4.66 -4.25 5.07
N SER A 14 -3.90 -3.22 5.48
CA SER A 14 -3.90 -2.67 6.84
C SER A 14 -4.84 -1.48 7.02
N SER A 15 -5.34 -0.85 5.95
CA SER A 15 -6.26 0.28 6.07
C SER A 15 -7.65 -0.22 6.47
N ASN A 16 -8.21 0.43 7.49
CA ASN A 16 -9.48 0.04 8.07
C ASN A 16 -10.69 0.60 7.31
N ALA A 17 -10.52 1.71 6.58
CA ALA A 17 -11.57 2.35 5.80
C ALA A 17 -11.01 3.07 4.57
N VAL A 18 -11.41 2.62 3.39
CA VAL A 18 -11.18 3.28 2.10
C VAL A 18 -12.53 3.69 1.51
N TYR A 19 -12.80 4.99 1.49
CA TYR A 19 -14.03 5.54 0.92
C TYR A 19 -13.82 5.79 -0.57
N ILE A 20 -14.56 5.11 -1.43
CA ILE A 20 -14.48 5.30 -2.88
C ILE A 20 -15.73 6.05 -3.33
N LEU A 21 -15.53 7.29 -3.76
CA LEU A 21 -16.53 8.17 -4.35
C LEU A 21 -16.33 8.28 -5.86
N ARG A 22 -17.39 8.63 -6.59
CA ARG A 22 -17.35 8.78 -8.04
C ARG A 22 -16.99 10.21 -8.45
N ALA A 23 -16.13 10.34 -9.46
CA ALA A 23 -15.76 11.62 -10.05
C ALA A 23 -16.99 12.47 -10.42
N THR A 24 -17.96 11.90 -11.15
CA THR A 24 -19.18 12.61 -11.58
C THR A 24 -20.00 13.20 -10.43
N ASN A 25 -19.90 12.62 -9.23
CA ASN A 25 -20.69 13.05 -8.07
C ASN A 25 -20.00 14.17 -7.30
N ILE A 26 -18.67 14.26 -7.41
CA ILE A 26 -17.84 15.15 -6.60
C ILE A 26 -17.25 16.31 -7.42
N ALA A 27 -16.96 16.11 -8.70
CA ALA A 27 -16.36 17.12 -9.57
C ALA A 27 -17.21 18.39 -9.69
N GLN A 28 -18.55 18.26 -9.62
CA GLN A 28 -19.51 19.37 -9.70
C GLN A 28 -19.39 20.41 -8.56
N TYR A 29 -18.72 20.08 -7.44
CA TYR A 29 -18.56 20.99 -6.31
C TYR A 29 -17.26 21.78 -6.39
N ARG A 30 -17.31 23.02 -5.88
CA ARG A 30 -16.13 23.86 -5.63
C ARG A 30 -15.09 23.10 -4.78
N PRO A 31 -13.78 23.34 -4.97
CA PRO A 31 -12.71 22.71 -4.19
C PRO A 31 -12.95 22.71 -2.67
N LEU A 32 -13.25 23.86 -2.06
CA LEU A 32 -13.55 23.93 -0.62
C LEU A 32 -14.78 23.09 -0.22
N ALA A 33 -15.83 23.04 -1.05
CA ALA A 33 -17.03 22.25 -0.76
C ALA A 33 -16.72 20.75 -0.84
N ARG A 34 -15.90 20.36 -1.81
CA ARG A 34 -15.40 19.01 -1.99
C ARG A 34 -14.58 18.57 -0.79
N ASP A 35 -13.65 19.38 -0.34
CA ASP A 35 -12.82 19.09 0.83
C ASP A 35 -13.68 18.94 2.10
N ARG A 36 -14.72 19.75 2.24
CA ARG A 36 -15.69 19.61 3.34
C ARG A 36 -16.52 18.34 3.25
N ILE A 37 -16.97 17.93 2.06
CA ILE A 37 -17.66 16.65 1.86
C ILE A 37 -16.75 15.49 2.26
N LEU A 38 -15.49 15.50 1.80
CA LEU A 38 -14.50 14.47 2.09
C LEU A 38 -14.15 14.41 3.58
N LYS A 39 -13.88 15.55 4.20
CA LYS A 39 -13.67 15.66 5.66
C LYS A 39 -14.89 15.16 6.44
N SER A 40 -16.09 15.42 5.95
CA SER A 40 -17.34 14.97 6.58
C SER A 40 -17.56 13.46 6.53
N LEU A 41 -16.82 12.72 5.70
CA LEU A 41 -16.80 11.25 5.77
C LEU A 41 -16.23 10.74 7.10
N LEU A 42 -15.32 11.50 7.72
CA LEU A 42 -14.71 11.18 9.01
C LEU A 42 -15.43 11.80 10.20
N THR A 43 -15.97 13.01 10.05
CA THR A 43 -16.37 13.78 11.24
C THR A 43 -17.61 13.19 11.90
N SER A 44 -17.41 12.48 13.01
CA SER A 44 -18.36 12.46 14.12
C SER A 44 -18.15 13.74 14.94
N ARG A 45 -19.16 14.60 15.06
CA ARG A 45 -19.15 15.57 16.18
C ARG A 45 -19.34 14.76 17.46
N ARG A 46 -18.25 14.45 18.16
CA ARG A 46 -18.27 13.89 19.54
C ARG A 46 -18.90 14.91 20.50
N HIS A 47 -20.22 15.01 20.50
CA HIS A 47 -20.97 15.75 21.50
C HIS A 47 -22.11 14.88 22.07
N GLY A 48 -21.75 13.87 22.87
CA GLY A 48 -22.71 13.15 23.70
C GLY A 48 -22.18 11.83 24.30
N PRO A 49 -22.60 11.44 25.51
CA PRO A 49 -22.17 10.19 26.17
C PRO A 49 -22.83 8.92 25.60
N LEU A 50 -23.67 9.05 24.57
CA LEU A 50 -24.37 7.98 23.85
C LEU A 50 -24.38 8.33 22.35
N GLY A 51 -23.20 8.41 21.72
CA GLY A 51 -23.03 8.89 20.34
C GLY A 51 -22.90 7.74 19.33
N ALA A 52 -24.01 7.31 18.73
CA ALA A 52 -24.04 6.40 17.60
C ALA A 52 -24.68 7.11 16.39
N GLU A 53 -23.91 7.97 15.73
CA GLU A 53 -24.34 8.66 14.50
C GLU A 53 -23.30 8.57 13.37
N SER A 54 -22.29 7.70 13.46
CA SER A 54 -21.25 7.59 12.42
C SER A 54 -20.90 6.15 12.04
N LEU A 55 -20.42 5.99 10.80
CA LEU A 55 -19.80 4.78 10.27
C LEU A 55 -18.47 4.44 10.99
N GLU A 56 -17.86 5.42 11.64
CA GLU A 56 -16.58 5.29 12.35
C GLU A 56 -16.71 4.41 13.61
N ALA A 57 -17.87 4.40 14.28
CA ALA A 57 -18.10 3.56 15.45
C ALA A 57 -18.13 2.04 15.14
N ALA A 58 -18.17 1.65 13.86
CA ALA A 58 -18.08 0.26 13.42
C ALA A 58 -16.65 -0.20 13.11
N VAL A 59 -15.67 0.71 13.18
CA VAL A 59 -14.26 0.47 12.88
C VAL A 59 -13.45 0.78 14.14
N ASP A 60 -12.73 -0.21 14.69
CA ASP A 60 -12.11 -0.14 16.01
C ASP A 60 -11.42 1.21 16.31
N SER A 61 -11.94 1.89 17.33
CA SER A 61 -11.67 3.27 17.73
C SER A 61 -10.25 3.55 18.24
N GLU A 62 -9.38 2.54 18.29
CA GLU A 62 -7.99 2.68 18.76
C GLU A 62 -6.98 2.89 17.60
N SER A 63 -7.44 2.83 16.34
CA SER A 63 -6.57 2.84 15.15
C SER A 63 -6.89 3.97 14.15
N THR A 64 -7.26 5.15 14.67
CA THR A 64 -7.74 6.34 13.93
C THR A 64 -6.76 6.97 12.91
N ASN A 65 -5.72 6.27 12.45
CA ASN A 65 -4.62 6.87 11.70
C ASN A 65 -4.64 6.67 10.17
N ASN A 66 -5.48 5.81 9.58
CA ASN A 66 -5.38 5.48 8.15
C ASN A 66 -6.72 5.50 7.38
N SER A 67 -7.57 6.51 7.60
CA SER A 67 -8.78 6.66 6.77
C SER A 67 -8.46 7.42 5.48
N ILE A 68 -8.68 6.75 4.35
CA ILE A 68 -8.34 7.27 3.03
C ILE A 68 -9.63 7.45 2.22
N ALA A 69 -9.78 8.57 1.53
CA ALA A 69 -10.78 8.71 0.49
C ALA A 69 -10.13 8.61 -0.89
N CYS A 70 -10.91 8.13 -1.86
CA CYS A 70 -10.53 8.07 -3.25
C CYS A 70 -11.68 8.61 -4.09
N ILE A 71 -11.36 9.44 -5.07
CA ILE A 71 -12.28 9.80 -6.14
C ILE A 71 -11.87 8.99 -7.36
N LEU A 72 -12.80 8.16 -7.82
CA LEU A 72 -12.62 7.26 -8.94
C LEU A 72 -13.45 7.73 -10.13
N GLY A 73 -12.80 7.87 -11.28
CA GLY A 73 -13.43 8.23 -12.55
C GLY A 73 -12.89 7.40 -13.71
N ARG A 74 -13.57 7.45 -14.85
CA ARG A 74 -13.03 6.94 -16.12
C ARG A 74 -12.35 8.07 -16.90
N PRO A 75 -11.47 7.77 -17.87
CA PRO A 75 -10.95 8.78 -18.79
C PRO A 75 -12.08 9.59 -19.46
N GLY A 76 -12.03 10.91 -19.32
CA GLY A 76 -13.05 11.83 -19.85
C GLY A 76 -14.19 12.14 -18.88
N GLU A 77 -14.22 11.57 -17.68
CA GLU A 77 -15.14 12.00 -16.60
C GLU A 77 -14.59 13.15 -15.76
N GLY A 78 -13.29 13.48 -15.90
CA GLY A 78 -12.71 14.70 -15.32
C GLY A 78 -13.07 15.97 -16.10
N ASP A 79 -13.59 15.83 -17.32
CA ASP A 79 -14.11 16.95 -18.10
C ASP A 79 -15.33 17.55 -17.39
N PRO A 80 -15.27 18.84 -17.02
CA PRO A 80 -16.28 19.44 -16.18
C PRO A 80 -17.62 19.53 -16.92
N PRO A 81 -18.74 19.11 -16.31
CA PRO A 81 -20.03 19.57 -16.79
C PRO A 81 -20.07 21.09 -16.67
N VAL A 82 -20.45 21.79 -17.74
CA VAL A 82 -20.80 23.21 -17.63
C VAL A 82 -22.03 23.26 -16.73
N THR A 83 -21.84 23.63 -15.47
CA THR A 83 -22.93 23.80 -14.51
C THR A 83 -23.29 25.27 -14.39
N ASP A 84 -24.49 25.55 -13.89
CA ASP A 84 -24.92 26.90 -13.51
C ASP A 84 -23.99 27.55 -12.46
N LEU A 85 -23.16 26.75 -11.79
CA LEU A 85 -22.22 27.17 -10.76
C LEU A 85 -20.82 27.47 -11.30
N GLY A 86 -20.53 27.20 -12.58
CA GLY A 86 -19.20 27.34 -13.18
C GLY A 86 -18.56 26.00 -13.57
N ILE A 87 -17.28 26.07 -13.95
CA ILE A 87 -16.46 24.95 -14.40
C ILE A 87 -15.48 24.60 -13.28
N TYR A 88 -15.61 23.40 -12.68
CA TYR A 88 -14.73 22.94 -11.60
C TYR A 88 -14.06 21.63 -11.98
N TYR A 89 -12.73 21.60 -11.90
CA TYR A 89 -11.93 20.42 -12.20
C TYR A 89 -11.65 19.61 -10.94
N LEU A 90 -11.43 18.31 -11.11
CA LEU A 90 -10.70 17.52 -10.11
C LEU A 90 -9.22 17.91 -10.16
N PRO A 91 -8.47 17.87 -9.03
CA PRO A 91 -7.06 18.23 -9.04
C PRO A 91 -6.27 17.26 -9.91
N GLY A 92 -5.38 17.81 -10.74
CA GLY A 92 -4.51 17.03 -11.61
C GLY A 92 -4.52 17.53 -13.06
N PRO A 93 -3.68 16.93 -13.92
CA PRO A 93 -3.49 17.43 -15.27
C PRO A 93 -4.62 17.02 -16.23
N LEU A 94 -5.01 17.95 -17.11
CA LEU A 94 -6.06 17.74 -18.13
C LEU A 94 -5.78 16.57 -19.08
N TRP A 95 -4.52 16.19 -19.29
CA TRP A 95 -4.17 15.07 -20.18
C TRP A 95 -4.58 13.71 -19.60
N ALA A 96 -4.85 13.62 -18.28
CA ALA A 96 -5.29 12.38 -17.65
C ALA A 96 -6.61 11.86 -18.23
N ASP A 97 -7.46 12.74 -18.75
CA ASP A 97 -8.72 12.35 -19.37
C ASP A 97 -8.57 11.78 -20.78
N ALA A 98 -7.39 11.89 -21.42
CA ALA A 98 -7.13 11.30 -22.73
C ALA A 98 -7.12 9.75 -22.71
N GLY A 99 -6.93 9.13 -21.54
CA GLY A 99 -6.86 7.67 -21.39
C GLY A 99 -5.56 7.03 -21.86
N GLU A 100 -4.67 7.81 -22.48
CA GLU A 100 -3.35 7.38 -22.92
C GLU A 100 -2.33 8.53 -23.00
N ARG A 101 -1.06 8.20 -22.81
CA ARG A 101 0.10 9.10 -23.00
C ARG A 101 1.32 8.29 -23.40
N ASP A 102 2.09 8.76 -24.39
CA ASP A 102 3.25 8.03 -24.91
C ASP A 102 4.25 7.60 -23.81
N THR A 103 4.41 8.42 -22.76
CA THR A 103 5.33 8.17 -21.66
C THR A 103 4.79 7.25 -20.57
N LEU A 104 3.47 7.10 -20.45
CA LEU A 104 2.81 6.38 -19.34
C LEU A 104 1.97 5.18 -19.81
N GLY A 105 1.77 5.04 -21.12
CA GLY A 105 0.89 4.03 -21.69
C GLY A 105 -0.59 4.41 -21.56
N LYS A 106 -1.45 3.39 -21.43
CA LYS A 106 -2.91 3.54 -21.34
C LYS A 106 -3.39 3.25 -19.93
N TRP A 107 -4.49 3.85 -19.52
CA TRP A 107 -5.18 3.52 -18.26
C TRP A 107 -6.67 3.28 -18.48
N ASP A 108 -7.26 2.43 -17.64
CA ASP A 108 -8.70 2.11 -17.67
C ASP A 108 -9.48 3.01 -16.72
N VAL A 109 -8.87 3.44 -15.61
CA VAL A 109 -9.48 4.31 -14.59
C VAL A 109 -8.50 5.35 -14.05
N ILE A 110 -9.05 6.44 -13.51
CA ILE A 110 -8.34 7.55 -12.88
C ILE A 110 -8.68 7.56 -11.39
N CYS A 111 -7.66 7.60 -10.53
CA CYS A 111 -7.80 7.61 -9.09
C CYS A 111 -7.13 8.84 -8.48
N HIS A 112 -7.92 9.67 -7.80
CA HIS A 112 -7.42 10.74 -6.93
C HIS A 112 -7.45 10.23 -5.49
N VAL A 113 -6.28 10.02 -4.90
CA VAL A 113 -6.16 9.62 -3.50
C VAL A 113 -6.20 10.88 -2.63
N VAL A 114 -6.90 10.79 -1.52
CA VAL A 114 -7.06 11.88 -0.56
C VAL A 114 -6.83 11.32 0.84
N GLN A 115 -5.77 11.82 1.48
CA GLN A 115 -5.52 11.55 2.88
C GLN A 115 -6.41 12.46 3.72
N LEU A 116 -7.27 11.86 4.53
CA LEU A 116 -8.21 12.59 5.36
C LEU A 116 -7.54 12.96 6.70
N PRO A 117 -7.73 14.18 7.22
CA PRO A 117 -7.05 14.62 8.43
C PRO A 117 -7.56 13.87 9.65
N ASN A 118 -6.64 13.51 10.57
CA ASN A 118 -7.00 12.87 11.82
C ASN A 118 -7.90 13.80 12.64
N SER A 119 -9.04 13.28 13.15
CA SER A 119 -10.00 14.04 13.95
C SER A 119 -9.40 14.69 15.20
N ASN A 120 -8.23 14.20 15.64
CA ASN A 120 -7.56 14.59 16.88
C ASN A 120 -6.44 15.61 16.69
N SER A 121 -6.06 15.98 15.45
CA SER A 121 -4.87 16.82 15.24
C SER A 121 -5.07 18.28 15.62
N GLY A 122 -6.30 18.74 15.88
CA GLY A 122 -6.61 20.15 16.14
C GLY A 122 -6.27 21.10 14.97
N ASP A 123 -5.71 20.55 13.90
CA ASP A 123 -5.24 21.26 12.74
C ASP A 123 -6.43 21.50 11.82
N ASN A 124 -6.68 22.76 11.49
CA ASN A 124 -7.81 23.14 10.66
C ASN A 124 -7.56 22.84 9.17
N LYS A 125 -6.38 22.30 8.84
CA LYS A 125 -6.02 21.84 7.50
C LYS A 125 -7.16 21.04 6.87
N LEU A 126 -7.41 21.38 5.62
CA LEU A 126 -8.33 20.65 4.75
C LEU A 126 -7.68 19.32 4.33
N VAL A 127 -8.37 18.56 3.51
CA VAL A 127 -7.91 17.22 3.11
C VAL A 127 -6.61 17.31 2.30
N ASP A 128 -5.76 16.30 2.41
CA ASP A 128 -4.48 16.26 1.69
C ASP A 128 -4.61 15.48 0.39
N TRP A 129 -4.42 16.19 -0.74
CA TRP A 129 -4.48 15.69 -2.11
C TRP A 129 -3.12 15.22 -2.65
N THR A 130 -2.06 15.34 -1.85
CA THR A 130 -0.69 14.95 -2.22
C THR A 130 -0.34 13.52 -1.84
N GLY A 131 -1.27 12.81 -1.19
CA GLY A 131 -1.07 11.41 -0.84
C GLY A 131 -1.16 10.50 -2.06
N ASP A 132 -0.22 9.55 -2.17
CA ASP A 132 -0.43 8.31 -2.90
C ASP A 132 -0.56 7.15 -1.91
N SER A 133 -1.35 6.14 -2.24
CA SER A 133 -1.42 4.93 -1.42
C SER A 133 -1.67 3.71 -2.29
N SER A 134 -0.71 2.79 -2.29
CA SER A 134 -0.89 1.48 -2.93
C SER A 134 -1.91 0.62 -2.20
N GLU A 135 -2.26 0.94 -0.95
CA GLU A 135 -3.31 0.22 -0.22
C GLU A 135 -4.67 0.33 -0.93
N VAL A 136 -4.97 1.48 -1.53
CA VAL A 136 -6.28 1.71 -2.18
C VAL A 136 -6.42 1.06 -3.54
N LEU A 137 -5.31 0.76 -4.23
CA LEU A 137 -5.30 0.32 -5.63
C LEU A 137 -6.17 -0.93 -5.86
N SER A 138 -6.07 -1.90 -4.96
CA SER A 138 -6.86 -3.15 -5.07
C SER A 138 -8.37 -2.89 -4.91
N ALA A 139 -8.76 -2.04 -3.96
CA ALA A 139 -10.15 -1.66 -3.74
C ALA A 139 -10.69 -0.84 -4.92
N VAL A 140 -9.90 0.10 -5.43
CA VAL A 140 -10.23 0.93 -6.59
C VAL A 140 -10.46 0.09 -7.84
N ALA A 141 -9.55 -0.83 -8.16
CA ALA A 141 -9.69 -1.70 -9.32
C ALA A 141 -10.89 -2.65 -9.18
N CYS A 142 -11.10 -3.24 -8.00
CA CYS A 142 -12.26 -4.07 -7.74
C CYS A 142 -13.57 -3.28 -7.83
N ALA A 143 -13.64 -2.07 -7.27
CA ALA A 143 -14.80 -1.19 -7.36
C ALA A 143 -15.12 -0.81 -8.80
N ALA A 144 -14.08 -0.50 -9.59
CA ALA A 144 -14.21 -0.20 -11.01
C ALA A 144 -14.83 -1.36 -11.80
N VAL A 145 -14.33 -2.58 -11.61
CA VAL A 145 -14.88 -3.79 -12.26
C VAL A 145 -16.29 -4.09 -11.75
N ALA A 146 -16.53 -3.98 -10.44
CA ALA A 146 -17.83 -4.23 -9.84
C ALA A 146 -18.91 -3.22 -10.28
N SER A 147 -18.51 -2.04 -10.77
CA SER A 147 -19.41 -1.04 -11.35
C SER A 147 -19.87 -1.40 -12.77
N ALA A 148 -19.24 -2.36 -13.46
CA ALA A 148 -19.58 -2.68 -14.84
C ALA A 148 -21.05 -3.10 -15.02
N SER A 149 -21.69 -3.64 -13.98
CA SER A 149 -23.11 -4.04 -14.02
C SER A 149 -24.10 -2.92 -13.69
N THR A 150 -23.64 -1.70 -13.40
CA THR A 150 -24.50 -0.57 -13.08
C THR A 150 -24.62 0.39 -14.29
N PRO A 151 -25.71 1.18 -14.40
CA PRO A 151 -25.82 2.22 -15.43
C PRO A 151 -24.65 3.21 -15.37
N ASP A 152 -24.10 3.36 -14.18
CA ASP A 152 -23.04 4.28 -13.82
C ASP A 152 -21.64 3.63 -13.80
N HIS A 153 -21.42 2.69 -14.73
CA HIS A 153 -20.15 1.97 -14.85
C HIS A 153 -18.95 2.89 -15.04
N ILE A 154 -17.88 2.59 -14.32
CA ILE A 154 -16.57 3.24 -14.43
C ILE A 154 -15.79 2.59 -15.58
N ILE A 155 -15.68 1.26 -15.57
CA ILE A 155 -15.17 0.49 -16.71
C ILE A 155 -16.37 -0.04 -17.50
N PRO A 156 -16.50 0.31 -18.80
CA PRO A 156 -17.59 -0.21 -19.63
C PRO A 156 -17.60 -1.75 -19.70
N PRO A 157 -18.77 -2.42 -19.73
CA PRO A 157 -18.88 -3.87 -19.85
C PRO A 157 -18.09 -4.46 -21.03
N LEU A 158 -18.07 -3.74 -22.16
CA LEU A 158 -17.30 -4.13 -23.34
C LEU A 158 -15.80 -4.17 -23.03
N ARG A 159 -15.29 -3.18 -22.30
CA ARG A 159 -13.88 -3.11 -21.91
C ARG A 159 -13.51 -4.24 -20.95
N VAL A 160 -14.38 -4.57 -19.99
CA VAL A 160 -14.19 -5.75 -19.12
C VAL A 160 -14.10 -7.03 -19.97
N SER A 161 -14.98 -7.18 -20.95
CA SER A 161 -14.98 -8.35 -21.85
C SER A 161 -13.67 -8.47 -22.65
N GLU A 162 -13.16 -7.36 -23.19
CA GLU A 162 -11.86 -7.31 -23.87
C GLU A 162 -10.70 -7.73 -22.95
N LEU A 163 -10.70 -7.25 -21.71
CA LEU A 163 -9.67 -7.60 -20.72
C LEU A 163 -9.71 -9.08 -20.37
N VAL A 164 -10.90 -9.67 -20.25
CA VAL A 164 -11.08 -11.12 -20.05
C VAL A 164 -10.53 -11.91 -21.24
N GLU A 165 -10.85 -11.51 -22.47
CA GLU A 165 -10.32 -12.16 -23.68
C GLU A 165 -8.79 -12.06 -23.76
N GLN A 166 -8.21 -10.92 -23.38
CA GLN A 166 -6.76 -10.73 -23.32
C GLN A 166 -6.13 -11.64 -22.27
N ALA A 167 -6.70 -11.71 -21.05
CA ALA A 167 -6.20 -12.57 -19.99
C ALA A 167 -6.24 -14.06 -20.38
N LEU A 168 -7.31 -14.51 -21.05
CA LEU A 168 -7.46 -15.88 -21.53
C LEU A 168 -6.44 -16.27 -22.60
N LYS A 169 -5.97 -15.33 -23.42
CA LYS A 169 -4.92 -15.58 -24.42
C LYS A 169 -3.55 -15.81 -23.76
N VAL A 170 -3.28 -15.14 -22.64
CA VAL A 170 -1.99 -15.21 -21.93
C VAL A 170 -1.94 -16.39 -20.96
N SER A 171 -3.04 -16.68 -20.28
CA SER A 171 -3.14 -17.76 -19.30
C SER A 171 -4.44 -18.55 -19.52
N PRO A 172 -4.46 -19.48 -20.48
CA PRO A 172 -5.57 -20.41 -20.66
C PRO A 172 -5.59 -21.38 -19.48
N THR A 173 -6.19 -20.98 -18.36
CA THR A 173 -6.27 -21.83 -17.17
C THR A 173 -7.34 -22.91 -17.40
N ASP A 174 -6.96 -24.18 -17.21
CA ASP A 174 -7.76 -25.37 -17.57
C ASP A 174 -8.98 -25.64 -16.68
N SER A 175 -9.07 -25.04 -15.48
CA SER A 175 -10.20 -25.27 -14.57
C SER A 175 -11.32 -24.26 -14.76
N SER A 176 -12.54 -24.73 -15.04
CA SER A 176 -13.76 -23.90 -15.11
C SER A 176 -14.06 -23.13 -13.81
N ASN A 177 -13.48 -23.56 -12.68
CA ASN A 177 -13.78 -23.05 -11.35
C ASN A 177 -12.72 -22.06 -10.80
N SER A 178 -11.69 -21.72 -11.57
CA SER A 178 -10.69 -20.72 -11.15
C SER A 178 -11.02 -19.34 -11.74
N PRO A 179 -10.92 -18.25 -10.96
CA PRO A 179 -11.12 -16.91 -11.48
C PRO A 179 -10.12 -16.58 -12.59
N ILE A 180 -10.53 -15.74 -13.53
CA ILE A 180 -9.65 -15.13 -14.52
C ILE A 180 -9.14 -13.82 -13.92
N HIS A 181 -7.84 -13.60 -13.98
CA HIS A 181 -7.22 -12.37 -13.51
C HIS A 181 -7.11 -11.38 -14.66
N ILE A 182 -7.91 -10.31 -14.62
CA ILE A 182 -7.89 -9.26 -15.66
C ILE A 182 -7.01 -8.08 -15.23
N PRO A 183 -6.14 -7.56 -16.10
CA PRO A 183 -5.27 -6.43 -15.77
C PRO A 183 -6.05 -5.11 -15.91
N VAL A 184 -6.40 -4.49 -14.78
CA VAL A 184 -6.99 -3.15 -14.71
C VAL A 184 -5.87 -2.13 -14.49
N ARG A 185 -5.77 -1.15 -15.37
CA ARG A 185 -4.77 -0.09 -15.30
C ARG A 185 -5.34 1.14 -14.59
N VAL A 186 -4.73 1.53 -13.49
CA VAL A 186 -5.15 2.64 -12.63
C VAL A 186 -4.13 3.77 -12.73
N LEU A 187 -4.54 4.93 -13.24
CA LEU A 187 -3.75 6.15 -13.16
C LEU A 187 -3.90 6.77 -11.78
N LEU A 188 -2.80 6.83 -11.03
CA LEU A 188 -2.68 7.60 -9.80
C LEU A 188 -2.38 9.05 -10.16
N MET A 189 -3.31 9.94 -9.81
CA MET A 189 -3.28 11.32 -10.29
C MET A 189 -2.18 12.17 -9.69
N HIS A 190 -1.80 11.92 -8.44
CA HIS A 190 -0.75 12.68 -7.79
C HIS A 190 0.65 12.33 -8.31
N SER A 191 1.01 11.03 -8.33
CA SER A 191 2.31 10.59 -8.87
C SER A 191 2.43 10.56 -10.40
N GLU A 192 1.33 10.77 -11.12
CA GLU A 192 1.26 10.56 -12.58
C GLU A 192 1.72 9.14 -13.00
N ARG A 193 1.38 8.12 -12.21
CA ARG A 193 1.81 6.72 -12.43
C ARG A 193 0.65 5.81 -12.80
N VAL A 194 0.92 4.83 -13.65
CA VAL A 194 -0.04 3.76 -13.97
C VAL A 194 0.32 2.50 -13.19
N ALA A 195 -0.54 2.13 -12.25
CA ALA A 195 -0.48 0.82 -11.60
C ALA A 195 -1.32 -0.20 -12.36
N VAL A 196 -0.91 -1.47 -12.36
CA VAL A 196 -1.67 -2.56 -12.97
C VAL A 196 -2.17 -3.49 -11.88
N VAL A 197 -3.47 -3.56 -11.68
CA VAL A 197 -4.09 -4.46 -10.72
C VAL A 197 -4.74 -5.62 -11.45
N HIS A 198 -4.32 -6.83 -11.13
CA HIS A 198 -4.94 -8.04 -11.65
C HIS A 198 -6.15 -8.38 -10.79
N VAL A 199 -7.34 -8.09 -11.29
CA VAL A 199 -8.60 -8.30 -10.58
C VAL A 199 -9.13 -9.71 -10.90
N PRO A 200 -9.43 -10.54 -9.90
CA PRO A 200 -10.03 -11.85 -10.09
C PRO A 200 -11.50 -11.69 -10.49
N VAL A 201 -11.88 -12.26 -11.62
CA VAL A 201 -13.22 -12.18 -12.20
C VAL A 201 -13.75 -13.58 -12.44
N ASP A 202 -15.01 -13.79 -12.09
CA ASP A 202 -15.70 -15.04 -12.37
C ASP A 202 -15.97 -15.18 -13.87
N ARG A 203 -15.63 -16.34 -14.44
CA ARG A 203 -15.71 -16.59 -15.88
C ARG A 203 -17.13 -16.51 -16.43
N SER A 204 -18.12 -16.83 -15.60
CA SER A 204 -19.51 -16.98 -16.03
C SER A 204 -20.31 -15.69 -15.89
N SER A 205 -20.10 -14.97 -14.79
CA SER A 205 -20.81 -13.73 -14.46
C SER A 205 -20.08 -12.47 -14.89
N MET A 206 -18.78 -12.55 -15.19
CA MET A 206 -17.91 -11.39 -15.45
C MET A 206 -17.90 -10.37 -14.30
N LEU A 207 -18.26 -10.81 -13.10
CA LEU A 207 -18.21 -10.02 -11.87
C LEU A 207 -16.92 -10.30 -11.12
N VAL A 208 -16.55 -9.39 -10.21
CA VAL A 208 -15.45 -9.62 -9.27
C VAL A 208 -15.72 -10.94 -8.53
N TYR A 209 -14.76 -11.85 -8.60
CA TYR A 209 -14.90 -13.18 -8.04
C TYR A 209 -14.94 -13.10 -6.51
N SER A 210 -16.00 -13.64 -5.92
CA SER A 210 -16.13 -13.81 -4.47
C SER A 210 -16.26 -15.31 -4.16
N PRO A 211 -15.34 -15.91 -3.40
CA PRO A 211 -15.43 -17.32 -3.02
C PRO A 211 -16.67 -17.58 -2.13
N LEU A 212 -17.34 -18.72 -2.34
CA LEU A 212 -18.57 -19.12 -1.63
C LEU A 212 -18.44 -19.08 -0.08
N GLU A 213 -19.50 -18.60 0.57
CA GLU A 213 -19.66 -18.37 2.03
C GLU A 213 -19.36 -19.57 2.95
N THR A 214 -19.37 -20.82 2.46
CA THR A 214 -18.99 -21.98 3.29
C THR A 214 -17.50 -22.00 3.66
N SER A 215 -16.70 -21.23 2.93
CA SER A 215 -15.29 -20.91 3.23
C SER A 215 -15.17 -19.63 4.07
N TYR A 216 -16.26 -19.08 4.60
CA TYR A 216 -16.26 -17.92 5.51
C TYR A 216 -16.59 -18.32 6.96
N ASP A 217 -17.39 -19.37 7.19
CA ASP A 217 -17.81 -19.77 8.56
C ASP A 217 -16.69 -20.39 9.41
N ARG A 218 -15.65 -20.99 8.80
CA ARG A 218 -14.41 -21.35 9.54
C ARG A 218 -13.51 -20.16 9.85
N TYR A 219 -13.79 -19.01 9.24
CA TYR A 219 -12.92 -17.83 9.27
C TYR A 219 -13.55 -16.72 10.10
N ARG A 220 -14.89 -16.69 10.26
CA ARG A 220 -15.65 -15.72 11.09
C ARG A 220 -15.27 -15.72 12.57
N THR A 221 -14.84 -16.85 13.11
CA THR A 221 -14.43 -16.95 14.52
C THR A 221 -12.98 -16.51 14.77
N THR A 222 -12.24 -16.16 13.72
CA THR A 222 -10.83 -15.72 13.77
C THR A 222 -10.65 -14.28 13.26
N PHE A 223 -11.70 -13.47 13.11
CA PHE A 223 -11.56 -12.09 12.59
C PHE A 223 -10.87 -11.10 13.55
N ASN A 224 -10.65 -11.47 14.81
CA ASN A 224 -9.77 -10.75 15.73
C ASN A 224 -8.32 -11.26 15.70
N GLU A 225 -8.04 -12.39 15.04
CA GLU A 225 -6.79 -13.12 15.16
C GLU A 225 -6.39 -13.70 13.80
N SER A 226 -5.33 -13.14 13.21
CA SER A 226 -4.68 -13.56 11.97
C SER A 226 -5.35 -13.16 10.64
N ARG A 227 -4.57 -12.42 9.82
CA ARG A 227 -4.86 -12.13 8.42
C ARG A 227 -5.11 -13.46 7.68
N VAL A 228 -6.35 -13.67 7.26
CA VAL A 228 -6.80 -14.86 6.52
C VAL A 228 -6.02 -14.95 5.21
N GLN A 229 -5.16 -15.96 5.07
CA GLN A 229 -4.56 -16.31 3.77
C GLN A 229 -5.63 -17.01 2.92
N TRP A 230 -6.17 -16.28 1.94
CA TRP A 230 -6.87 -16.94 0.83
C TRP A 230 -5.85 -17.71 -0.02
N PRO A 231 -6.27 -18.71 -0.81
CA PRO A 231 -5.40 -19.27 -1.82
C PRO A 231 -4.91 -18.12 -2.71
N ALA A 232 -3.60 -17.95 -2.87
CA ALA A 232 -2.97 -16.84 -3.62
C ALA A 232 -3.52 -16.64 -5.05
N ALA A 233 -4.26 -17.61 -5.60
CA ALA A 233 -4.95 -17.53 -6.89
C ALA A 233 -6.29 -16.76 -6.86
N VAL A 234 -6.77 -16.31 -5.69
CA VAL A 234 -8.10 -15.68 -5.52
C VAL A 234 -7.99 -14.20 -5.16
N GLU A 235 -6.81 -13.74 -4.72
CA GLU A 235 -6.61 -12.35 -4.29
C GLU A 235 -6.17 -11.46 -5.46
N PRO A 236 -6.64 -10.20 -5.53
CA PRO A 236 -6.08 -9.22 -6.45
C PRO A 236 -4.58 -9.03 -6.28
N GLU A 237 -3.87 -9.02 -7.40
CA GLU A 237 -2.43 -8.79 -7.45
C GLU A 237 -2.16 -7.38 -7.97
N VAL A 238 -1.65 -6.50 -7.11
CA VAL A 238 -1.28 -5.13 -7.46
C VAL A 238 0.17 -5.14 -7.93
N ALA A 239 0.40 -4.86 -9.22
CA ALA A 239 1.71 -4.65 -9.80
C ALA A 239 1.96 -3.14 -9.98
N VAL A 240 3.02 -2.64 -9.37
CA VAL A 240 3.45 -1.25 -9.49
C VAL A 240 4.82 -1.21 -10.16
N GLU A 241 4.96 -0.35 -11.17
CA GLU A 241 6.24 -0.12 -11.83
C GLU A 241 7.23 0.53 -10.85
N VAL A 242 8.47 0.05 -10.87
CA VAL A 242 9.53 0.60 -10.03
C VAL A 242 10.53 1.34 -10.90
N LEU A 243 10.72 2.62 -10.59
CA LEU A 243 11.71 3.49 -11.22
C LEU A 243 12.87 3.68 -10.23
N ASP A 244 14.10 3.49 -10.71
CA ASP A 244 15.38 3.70 -10.00
C ASP A 244 15.41 3.33 -8.50
N GLN A 245 15.62 2.03 -8.21
CA GLN A 245 15.53 1.45 -6.85
C GLN A 245 16.63 1.80 -5.88
N LEU A 246 17.78 2.22 -6.40
CA LEU A 246 19.00 2.44 -5.63
C LEU A 246 19.33 3.92 -5.72
N PRO A 247 18.77 4.75 -4.82
CA PRO A 247 19.02 6.19 -4.85
C PRO A 247 20.50 6.53 -4.61
N THR A 248 21.27 5.61 -4.01
CA THR A 248 22.72 5.73 -3.83
C THR A 248 23.53 5.07 -4.94
N GLU A 249 22.88 4.41 -5.90
CA GLU A 249 23.47 3.54 -6.93
C GLU A 249 24.18 2.27 -6.41
N HIS A 250 24.25 2.06 -5.09
CA HIS A 250 24.88 0.91 -4.46
C HIS A 250 23.85 -0.05 -3.86
N ALA A 251 24.10 -1.37 -3.97
CA ALA A 251 23.25 -2.36 -3.31
C ALA A 251 23.43 -2.37 -1.78
N VAL A 252 24.61 -1.95 -1.30
CA VAL A 252 24.94 -1.76 0.12
C VAL A 252 25.80 -0.51 0.23
N ASP A 253 25.47 0.32 1.21
CA ASP A 253 26.25 1.45 1.68
C ASP A 253 26.74 1.14 3.11
N THR A 254 27.87 1.73 3.52
CA THR A 254 28.38 1.61 4.89
C THR A 254 28.32 2.96 5.58
N ILE A 255 27.79 2.97 6.80
CA ILE A 255 27.59 4.17 7.62
C ILE A 255 28.37 4.04 8.91
N SER A 256 28.99 5.14 9.34
CA SER A 256 29.72 5.20 10.61
C SER A 256 28.96 6.06 11.63
N LEU A 257 28.69 5.45 12.79
CA LEU A 257 28.26 6.12 14.02
C LEU A 257 29.41 6.09 15.05
N ALA A 258 29.33 6.91 16.09
CA ALA A 258 30.41 7.05 17.08
C ALA A 258 30.79 5.72 17.76
N GLU A 259 29.79 4.92 18.14
CA GLU A 259 29.97 3.63 18.81
C GLU A 259 29.93 2.43 17.86
N HIS A 260 29.53 2.66 16.61
CA HIS A 260 29.39 1.66 15.56
C HIS A 260 30.10 2.13 14.29
N PRO A 261 31.40 1.82 14.14
CA PRO A 261 32.24 2.43 13.11
C PRO A 261 31.88 1.99 11.68
N SER A 262 31.17 0.86 11.53
CA SER A 262 30.77 0.31 10.24
C SER A 262 29.43 -0.41 10.39
N ILE A 263 28.36 0.21 9.91
CA ILE A 263 27.02 -0.36 9.82
C ILE A 263 26.68 -0.49 8.34
N ASP A 264 26.40 -1.70 7.89
CA ASP A 264 26.00 -1.93 6.50
C ASP A 264 24.49 -1.75 6.36
N VAL A 265 24.10 -0.96 5.36
CA VAL A 265 22.71 -0.67 5.05
C VAL A 265 22.44 -0.82 3.56
N SER A 266 21.25 -1.28 3.19
CA SER A 266 20.72 -1.11 1.83
C SER A 266 19.66 -0.02 1.86
N ILE A 267 19.87 1.03 1.07
CA ILE A 267 18.90 2.12 0.89
C ILE A 267 18.14 1.85 -0.39
N ILE A 268 16.86 1.51 -0.26
CA ILE A 268 16.02 1.10 -1.39
C ILE A 268 14.82 2.03 -1.49
N GLU A 269 14.56 2.54 -2.69
CA GLU A 269 13.36 3.29 -3.01
C GLU A 269 12.46 2.43 -3.91
N PRO A 270 11.63 1.52 -3.34
CA PRO A 270 10.77 0.66 -4.14
C PRO A 270 9.64 1.41 -4.86
N LEU A 271 9.28 2.62 -4.41
CA LEU A 271 8.26 3.50 -4.97
C LEU A 271 8.71 4.96 -4.74
N ASN A 272 8.37 5.90 -5.63
CA ASN A 272 8.77 7.32 -5.45
C ASN A 272 8.34 7.80 -4.08
N GLY A 273 9.23 8.51 -3.39
CA GLY A 273 8.91 9.14 -2.12
C GLY A 273 8.81 8.16 -0.96
N TYR A 274 8.97 6.85 -1.20
CA TYR A 274 9.02 5.83 -0.16
C TYR A 274 10.40 5.18 -0.15
N THR A 275 11.27 5.67 0.71
CA THR A 275 12.59 5.09 0.94
C THR A 275 12.57 4.17 2.16
N ALA A 276 13.22 3.01 2.06
CA ALA A 276 13.48 2.12 3.17
C ALA A 276 14.99 1.91 3.37
N ILE A 277 15.42 1.95 4.63
CA ILE A 277 16.79 1.70 5.07
C ILE A 277 16.81 0.33 5.75
N LEU A 278 17.42 -0.65 5.09
CA LEU A 278 17.54 -2.02 5.57
C LEU A 278 18.89 -2.18 6.26
N VAL A 279 18.90 -2.37 7.58
CA VAL A 279 20.11 -2.42 8.41
C VAL A 279 20.50 -3.87 8.69
N ASP A 280 21.75 -4.25 8.42
CA ASP A 280 22.26 -5.57 8.73
C ASP A 280 22.51 -5.73 10.24
N GLN A 281 21.74 -6.61 10.90
CA GLN A 281 21.88 -6.87 12.34
C GLN A 281 23.26 -7.37 12.78
N SER A 282 24.04 -7.97 11.88
CA SER A 282 25.38 -8.52 12.17
C SER A 282 26.46 -7.45 12.24
N THR A 283 26.20 -6.26 11.69
CA THR A 283 27.11 -5.11 11.78
C THR A 283 26.90 -4.29 13.05
N LEU A 284 25.81 -4.54 13.77
CA LEU A 284 25.55 -3.93 15.07
C LEU A 284 26.38 -4.62 16.15
N ASN A 285 27.42 -3.92 16.59
CA ASN A 285 28.30 -4.35 17.68
C ASN A 285 27.63 -4.20 19.06
N LEU A 286 26.55 -4.95 19.28
CA LEU A 286 25.84 -5.01 20.56
C LEU A 286 26.24 -6.27 21.35
N PRO A 287 26.44 -6.17 22.68
CA PRO A 287 26.75 -7.34 23.51
C PRO A 287 25.54 -8.29 23.51
N ARG A 288 25.71 -9.50 22.95
CA ARG A 288 24.66 -10.50 22.88
C ARG A 288 24.74 -11.46 24.07
N GLU A 289 23.60 -11.71 24.72
CA GLU A 289 23.51 -12.66 25.83
C GLU A 289 23.55 -14.12 25.35
N ASP A 290 23.09 -14.37 24.13
CA ASP A 290 23.02 -15.69 23.50
C ASP A 290 23.45 -15.62 22.02
N SER A 291 23.36 -16.76 21.32
CA SER A 291 23.61 -16.84 19.88
C SER A 291 22.41 -16.41 19.03
N THR A 292 21.31 -16.00 19.66
CA THR A 292 20.05 -15.68 18.99
C THR A 292 20.18 -14.34 18.26
N GLY A 293 19.74 -14.30 17.01
CA GLY A 293 19.69 -13.08 16.22
C GLY A 293 18.75 -12.05 16.84
N LEU A 294 19.12 -10.77 16.79
CA LEU A 294 18.28 -9.65 17.25
C LEU A 294 16.88 -9.70 16.60
N THR A 295 16.81 -10.05 15.32
CA THR A 295 15.54 -10.18 14.59
C THR A 295 14.68 -11.37 15.01
N MET A 296 15.08 -12.19 15.98
CA MET A 296 14.24 -13.29 16.48
C MET A 296 13.40 -12.87 17.70
N TYR A 297 13.85 -11.86 18.45
CA TYR A 297 13.11 -11.33 19.60
C TYR A 297 11.90 -10.49 19.18
N LEU A 298 10.83 -10.50 19.98
CA LEU A 298 9.66 -9.64 19.79
C LEU A 298 9.95 -8.18 20.21
N PRO A 299 9.13 -7.20 19.78
CA PRO A 299 9.29 -5.78 20.11
C PRO A 299 9.55 -5.49 21.60
N ASP A 300 8.77 -6.10 22.49
CA ASP A 300 8.90 -5.90 23.94
C ASP A 300 10.22 -6.48 24.47
N GLU A 301 10.61 -7.67 23.99
CA GLU A 301 11.87 -8.33 24.35
C GLU A 301 13.09 -7.55 23.86
N LEU A 302 13.02 -6.98 22.65
CA LEU A 302 14.06 -6.10 22.12
C LEU A 302 14.21 -4.85 22.96
N THR A 303 13.09 -4.27 23.39
CA THR A 303 13.09 -3.07 24.23
C THR A 303 13.67 -3.36 25.62
N GLU A 304 13.37 -4.52 26.19
CA GLU A 304 13.87 -4.92 27.50
C GLU A 304 15.37 -5.29 27.46
N ARG A 305 15.79 -6.10 26.49
CA ARG A 305 17.16 -6.63 26.40
C ARG A 305 18.15 -5.66 25.75
N TYR A 306 17.68 -4.85 24.80
CA TYR A 306 18.49 -3.94 23.98
C TYR A 306 17.84 -2.54 23.89
N PRO A 307 17.65 -1.84 25.03
CA PRO A 307 16.93 -0.55 25.07
C PRO A 307 17.53 0.54 24.17
N GLN A 308 18.82 0.45 23.86
CA GLN A 308 19.56 1.38 22.99
C GLN A 308 19.35 1.12 21.49
N LEU A 309 18.90 -0.07 21.10
CA LEU A 309 18.87 -0.49 19.68
C LEU A 309 17.93 0.38 18.83
N ALA A 310 16.75 0.72 19.35
CA ALA A 310 15.82 1.61 18.65
C ALA A 310 16.46 2.99 18.38
N SER A 311 17.15 3.56 19.38
CA SER A 311 17.87 4.83 19.23
C SER A 311 19.00 4.73 18.20
N ILE A 312 19.77 3.63 18.18
CA ILE A 312 20.83 3.42 17.20
C ILE A 312 20.26 3.39 15.78
N LEU A 313 19.12 2.71 15.58
CA LEU A 313 18.47 2.64 14.27
C LEU A 313 17.90 4.00 13.82
N VAL A 314 17.41 4.82 14.76
CA VAL A 314 17.05 6.22 14.50
C VAL A 314 18.29 7.04 14.13
N ASP A 315 19.41 6.86 14.81
CA ASP A 315 20.68 7.54 14.48
C ASP A 315 21.19 7.13 13.09
N VAL A 316 21.01 5.85 12.69
CA VAL A 316 21.28 5.40 11.32
C VAL A 316 20.42 6.16 10.32
N ARG A 317 19.11 6.32 10.57
CA ARG A 317 18.20 7.11 9.71
C ARG A 317 18.67 8.55 9.56
N GLU A 318 18.93 9.22 10.67
CA GLU A 318 19.38 10.62 10.65
C GLU A 318 20.74 10.75 9.95
N LYS A 319 21.63 9.77 10.13
CA LYS A 319 22.90 9.74 9.44
C LYS A 319 22.74 9.54 7.94
N VAL A 320 21.88 8.61 7.49
CA VAL A 320 21.52 8.45 6.07
C VAL A 320 21.00 9.77 5.50
N LEU A 321 20.03 10.39 6.17
CA LEU A 321 19.44 11.65 5.73
C LEU A 321 20.45 12.80 5.70
N SER A 322 21.45 12.80 6.58
CA SER A 322 22.52 13.80 6.55
C SER A 322 23.46 13.63 5.35
N VAL A 323 23.67 12.39 4.89
CA VAL A 323 24.53 12.07 3.73
C VAL A 323 23.77 12.21 2.43
N PHE A 324 22.49 11.84 2.42
CA PHE A 324 21.60 11.89 1.26
C PHE A 324 20.33 12.69 1.59
N PRO A 325 20.41 14.04 1.67
CA PRO A 325 19.26 14.87 2.02
C PRO A 325 18.07 14.74 1.07
N ALA A 326 18.32 14.37 -0.19
CA ALA A 326 17.29 14.16 -1.21
C ALA A 326 16.33 13.01 -0.88
N LEU A 327 16.69 12.10 0.04
CA LEU A 327 15.81 11.03 0.51
C LEU A 327 14.71 11.52 1.46
N ARG A 328 14.80 12.77 1.93
CA ARG A 328 13.75 13.38 2.74
C ARG A 328 12.66 13.89 1.79
N SER A 329 11.48 13.27 1.84
CA SER A 329 10.30 13.80 1.17
C SER A 329 9.58 14.81 2.07
N GLU A 330 8.71 15.64 1.49
CA GLU A 330 7.88 16.58 2.24
C GLU A 330 6.85 15.87 3.13
N THR A 331 6.48 14.64 2.76
CA THR A 331 5.35 13.90 3.34
C THR A 331 5.76 12.70 4.20
N SER A 332 7.01 12.24 4.13
CA SER A 332 7.50 11.08 4.90
C SER A 332 9.00 11.06 5.12
N VAL A 333 9.43 10.39 6.19
CA VAL A 333 10.83 10.06 6.46
C VAL A 333 11.11 8.61 6.07
N PRO A 334 12.34 8.28 5.63
CA PRO A 334 12.71 6.91 5.29
C PRO A 334 12.42 5.93 6.43
N ALA A 335 11.74 4.84 6.10
CA ALA A 335 11.42 3.78 7.05
C ALA A 335 12.67 2.95 7.35
N VAL A 336 12.89 2.56 8.60
CA VAL A 336 14.07 1.76 8.99
C VAL A 336 13.64 0.35 9.35
N CYS A 337 14.42 -0.63 8.92
CA CYS A 337 14.19 -2.02 9.25
C CYS A 337 15.49 -2.72 9.60
N LEU A 338 15.53 -3.37 10.76
CA LEU A 338 16.57 -4.33 11.08
C LEU A 338 16.31 -5.64 10.32
N VAL A 339 17.35 -6.21 9.70
CA VAL A 339 17.26 -7.40 8.87
C VAL A 339 18.26 -8.45 9.33
N GLY A 340 17.81 -9.70 9.41
CA GLY A 340 18.59 -10.86 9.83
C GLY A 340 18.20 -12.13 9.08
N PRO A 341 19.06 -13.17 9.10
CA PRO A 341 18.67 -14.47 8.59
C PRO A 341 17.61 -15.08 9.52
N LEU A 342 16.73 -15.89 8.96
CA LEU A 342 15.82 -16.69 9.77
C LEU A 342 16.59 -17.86 10.37
N GLU A 343 16.57 -17.98 11.70
CA GLU A 343 17.31 -19.02 12.41
C GLU A 343 16.53 -20.34 12.48
N HIS A 344 17.25 -21.45 12.66
CA HIS A 344 16.67 -22.80 12.62
C HIS A 344 15.54 -22.99 13.63
N ASP A 345 15.69 -22.37 14.80
CA ASP A 345 14.77 -22.53 15.92
C ASP A 345 13.51 -21.67 15.81
N GLY A 346 13.39 -20.83 14.77
CA GLY A 346 12.20 -20.01 14.57
C GLY A 346 11.95 -19.04 15.73
N TYR A 347 10.74 -18.50 15.81
CA TYR A 347 10.29 -17.70 16.95
C TYR A 347 8.78 -17.72 17.08
N ASP A 348 8.28 -17.41 18.27
CA ASP A 348 6.85 -17.19 18.52
C ASP A 348 6.45 -15.77 18.13
N THR A 349 5.39 -15.64 17.36
CA THR A 349 4.80 -14.34 16.98
C THR A 349 4.00 -13.75 18.16
N MET A 350 3.71 -12.45 18.09
CA MET A 350 2.94 -11.76 19.14
C MET A 350 1.53 -12.32 19.36
N ASP A 351 0.96 -13.00 18.37
CA ASP A 351 -0.34 -13.69 18.47
C ASP A 351 -0.20 -15.16 18.91
N GLY A 352 0.99 -15.57 19.38
CA GLY A 352 1.24 -16.89 19.97
C GLY A 352 1.41 -18.02 18.96
N ARG A 353 1.61 -17.72 17.67
CA ARG A 353 1.89 -18.73 16.64
C ARG A 353 3.40 -18.95 16.52
N TYR A 354 3.81 -20.21 16.42
CA TYR A 354 5.21 -20.52 16.16
C TYR A 354 5.52 -20.45 14.66
N LEU A 355 6.58 -19.71 14.30
CA LEU A 355 7.07 -19.54 12.94
C LEU A 355 8.33 -20.39 12.73
N CYS A 356 8.25 -21.43 11.88
CA CYS A 356 9.41 -22.25 11.52
C CYS A 356 10.36 -21.53 10.57
N CYS A 357 11.64 -21.92 10.60
CA CYS A 357 12.67 -21.51 9.64
C CYS A 357 12.32 -21.81 8.15
N CYS A 358 11.30 -22.62 7.92
CA CYS A 358 10.82 -23.07 6.62
C CYS A 358 9.70 -22.21 6.01
N GLN A 359 9.17 -21.23 6.75
CA GLN A 359 8.02 -20.43 6.34
C GLN A 359 8.39 -19.08 5.70
N ALA A 360 9.62 -18.62 5.91
CA ALA A 360 10.09 -17.33 5.42
C ALA A 360 11.56 -17.41 4.97
N ASP A 361 12.01 -16.37 4.28
CA ASP A 361 13.35 -16.23 3.71
C ASP A 361 14.31 -15.48 4.65
N LEU A 362 13.75 -14.55 5.44
CA LEU A 362 14.47 -13.60 6.28
C LEU A 362 13.58 -13.16 7.45
N SER A 363 14.21 -12.75 8.55
CA SER A 363 13.52 -12.17 9.71
C SER A 363 13.82 -10.68 9.83
N VAL A 364 12.79 -9.89 10.16
CA VAL A 364 12.87 -8.43 10.13
C VAL A 364 12.18 -7.76 11.31
N ARG A 365 12.70 -6.60 11.71
CA ARG A 365 12.14 -5.75 12.77
C ARG A 365 12.08 -4.29 12.31
N PRO A 366 10.92 -3.84 11.83
CA PRO A 366 10.72 -2.47 11.38
C PRO A 366 10.56 -1.50 12.55
N LEU A 367 10.98 -0.24 12.33
CA LEU A 367 10.61 0.89 13.17
C LEU A 367 9.49 1.71 12.54
N THR A 368 8.64 2.29 13.38
CA THR A 368 7.72 3.36 13.02
C THR A 368 8.48 4.67 12.77
N GLU A 369 7.80 5.67 12.22
CA GLU A 369 8.38 7.01 12.06
C GLU A 369 8.82 7.62 13.40
N SER A 370 8.06 7.36 14.47
CA SER A 370 8.37 7.77 15.85
C SER A 370 9.60 7.07 16.45
N GLY A 371 10.14 6.04 15.79
CA GLY A 371 11.31 5.28 16.26
C GLY A 371 10.99 4.12 17.19
N GLU A 372 9.73 3.70 17.28
CA GLU A 372 9.29 2.54 18.06
C GLU A 372 9.22 1.28 17.17
N TYR A 373 9.35 0.10 17.74
CA TYR A 373 9.22 -1.14 16.96
C TYR A 373 7.78 -1.32 16.48
N ALA A 374 7.61 -1.47 15.17
CA ALA A 374 6.30 -1.74 14.60
C ALA A 374 5.91 -3.22 14.79
N THR A 375 4.66 -3.43 15.17
CA THR A 375 4.04 -4.74 15.40
C THR A 375 3.74 -5.47 14.09
N ALA A 376 3.42 -4.71 13.04
CA ALA A 376 3.24 -5.18 11.68
C ALA A 376 4.39 -4.72 10.78
N LEU A 377 4.60 -5.40 9.65
CA LEU A 377 5.57 -4.99 8.63
C LEU A 377 4.95 -3.93 7.71
N PRO A 378 5.48 -2.68 7.70
CA PRO A 378 5.04 -1.65 6.77
C PRO A 378 5.27 -2.07 5.31
N GLU A 379 4.32 -1.72 4.45
CA GLU A 379 4.38 -2.06 3.03
C GLU A 379 5.61 -1.51 2.31
N PRO A 380 6.05 -0.25 2.52
CA PRO A 380 7.29 0.25 1.91
C PRO A 380 8.51 -0.63 2.23
N ILE A 381 8.60 -1.13 3.46
CA ILE A 381 9.68 -2.02 3.89
C ILE A 381 9.54 -3.38 3.21
N LEU A 382 8.34 -3.95 3.12
CA LEU A 382 8.11 -5.23 2.43
C LEU A 382 8.49 -5.15 0.94
N LEU A 383 8.12 -4.06 0.27
CA LEU A 383 8.48 -3.81 -1.12
C LEU A 383 10.00 -3.69 -1.29
N ALA A 384 10.65 -2.92 -0.40
CA ALA A 384 12.10 -2.75 -0.38
C ALA A 384 12.83 -4.08 -0.14
N LEU A 385 12.35 -4.91 0.77
CA LEU A 385 12.91 -6.25 1.03
C LEU A 385 12.83 -7.14 -0.22
N ALA A 386 11.71 -7.12 -0.94
CA ALA A 386 11.55 -7.90 -2.16
C ALA A 386 12.47 -7.43 -3.30
N VAL A 387 12.68 -6.11 -3.42
CA VAL A 387 13.67 -5.55 -4.35
C VAL A 387 15.08 -5.95 -3.89
N ALA A 388 15.44 -5.68 -2.64
CA ALA A 388 16.76 -5.96 -2.09
C ALA A 388 17.13 -7.44 -2.23
N GLN A 389 16.23 -8.37 -1.90
CA GLN A 389 16.52 -9.81 -2.02
C GLN A 389 16.84 -10.24 -3.47
N GLY A 390 16.37 -9.52 -4.49
CA GLY A 390 16.74 -9.79 -5.89
C GLY A 390 18.01 -9.08 -6.37
N LEU A 391 18.52 -8.10 -5.60
CA LEU A 391 19.74 -7.37 -5.87
C LEU A 391 20.92 -8.03 -5.15
N GLU A 392 21.77 -8.67 -5.94
CA GLU A 392 22.96 -9.36 -5.44
C GLU A 392 23.87 -8.42 -4.63
N GLY A 393 24.28 -8.89 -3.47
CA GLY A 393 25.13 -8.15 -2.54
C GLY A 393 24.37 -7.27 -1.54
N SER A 394 23.06 -7.00 -1.73
CA SER A 394 22.26 -6.24 -0.76
C SER A 394 22.18 -6.92 0.61
N VAL A 395 21.81 -6.17 1.65
CA VAL A 395 21.60 -6.71 3.01
C VAL A 395 20.61 -7.87 3.01
N ALA A 396 19.44 -7.70 2.37
CA ALA A 396 18.42 -8.75 2.33
C ALA A 396 18.88 -9.98 1.53
N TYR A 397 19.57 -9.79 0.40
CA TYR A 397 20.15 -10.87 -0.39
C TYR A 397 21.16 -11.68 0.45
N ASN A 398 22.10 -11.00 1.12
CA ASN A 398 23.13 -11.65 1.93
C ASN A 398 22.52 -12.44 3.10
N LYS A 399 21.48 -11.91 3.77
CA LYS A 399 20.80 -12.60 4.87
C LYS A 399 20.00 -13.80 4.43
N TRP A 400 19.38 -13.72 3.25
CA TRP A 400 18.72 -14.86 2.66
C TRP A 400 19.73 -15.97 2.31
N ILE A 401 20.86 -15.65 1.69
CA ILE A 401 21.95 -16.63 1.42
C ILE A 401 22.47 -17.24 2.73
N GLU A 402 22.65 -16.43 3.77
CA GLU A 402 23.08 -16.90 5.10
C GLU A 402 22.06 -17.87 5.71
N ALA A 403 20.75 -17.59 5.61
CA ALA A 403 19.69 -18.48 6.06
C ALA A 403 19.72 -19.81 5.30
N GLN A 404 19.85 -19.77 3.97
CA GLN A 404 19.94 -20.96 3.11
C GLN A 404 21.15 -21.83 3.45
N ALA A 405 22.31 -21.22 3.70
CA ALA A 405 23.52 -21.95 4.09
C ALA A 405 23.34 -22.71 5.42
N LYS A 406 22.43 -22.25 6.29
CA LYS A 406 22.07 -22.89 7.57
C LYS A 406 20.94 -23.94 7.42
N GLY A 407 20.46 -24.20 6.20
CA GLY A 407 19.32 -25.08 5.94
C GLY A 407 17.96 -24.47 6.29
N CYS A 408 17.93 -23.17 6.58
CA CYS A 408 16.73 -22.36 6.80
C CYS A 408 16.38 -21.62 5.50
N GLY A 409 15.30 -20.84 5.48
CA GLY A 409 14.89 -20.12 4.27
C GLY A 409 14.13 -21.07 3.35
N GLY A 410 12.84 -21.24 3.64
CA GLY A 410 11.99 -22.31 3.10
C GLY A 410 12.29 -22.67 1.65
N GLY A 411 12.48 -23.96 1.39
CA GLY A 411 12.62 -24.56 0.04
C GLY A 411 11.44 -24.36 -0.92
N ARG A 412 10.57 -23.38 -0.65
CA ARG A 412 9.59 -22.79 -1.57
C ARG A 412 10.16 -21.59 -2.36
N ALA A 413 11.29 -21.02 -1.93
CA ALA A 413 11.84 -19.77 -2.44
C ALA A 413 13.12 -19.98 -3.28
N HIS A 414 12.99 -20.71 -4.39
CA HIS A 414 13.71 -20.42 -5.63
C HIS A 414 13.05 -21.16 -6.80
N LYS A 415 11.87 -20.71 -7.19
CA LYS A 415 11.66 -20.55 -8.63
C LYS A 415 12.00 -19.10 -8.90
N VAL A 416 13.30 -18.77 -9.05
CA VAL A 416 13.60 -17.73 -10.04
C VAL A 416 13.05 -18.30 -11.32
N ARG A 417 11.84 -17.86 -11.63
CA ARG A 417 11.18 -18.25 -12.85
C ARG A 417 11.80 -17.32 -13.87
N GLU A 418 12.62 -17.90 -14.74
CA GLU A 418 12.92 -17.23 -15.99
C GLU A 418 11.59 -17.07 -16.72
N ILE A 419 11.15 -15.83 -16.82
CA ILE A 419 9.99 -15.42 -17.61
C ILE A 419 10.57 -14.70 -18.81
N LEU A 420 9.95 -14.83 -19.98
CA LEU A 420 10.42 -14.24 -21.25
C LEU A 420 10.91 -12.79 -21.06
N GLY A 421 12.23 -12.59 -20.96
CA GLY A 421 12.89 -11.29 -20.78
C GLY A 421 13.28 -10.88 -19.34
N GLY A 422 13.06 -11.69 -18.30
CA GLY A 422 13.37 -11.31 -16.91
C GLY A 422 13.39 -12.44 -15.87
N LYS A 423 13.71 -12.08 -14.63
CA LYS A 423 13.78 -12.97 -13.45
C LYS A 423 12.76 -12.54 -12.40
N GLU A 424 11.92 -13.47 -11.97
CA GLU A 424 10.99 -13.25 -10.86
C GLU A 424 11.61 -13.66 -9.52
N VAL A 425 11.54 -12.79 -8.52
CA VAL A 425 11.97 -13.05 -7.15
C VAL A 425 10.76 -12.88 -6.23
N ARG A 426 10.58 -13.79 -5.27
CA ARG A 426 9.55 -13.68 -4.25
C ARG A 426 10.22 -13.67 -2.89
N CYS A 427 9.90 -12.67 -2.09
CA CYS A 427 10.39 -12.49 -0.74
C CYS A 427 9.30 -12.87 0.25
N TYR A 428 9.64 -13.72 1.20
CA TYR A 428 8.82 -14.00 2.39
C TYR A 428 9.52 -13.44 3.62
N ALA A 429 9.01 -12.33 4.15
CA ALA A 429 9.60 -11.65 5.31
C ALA A 429 8.84 -12.01 6.59
N ALA A 430 9.55 -12.60 7.55
CA ALA A 430 9.05 -12.88 8.89
C ALA A 430 9.16 -11.63 9.77
N HIS A 431 8.04 -11.19 10.35
CA HIS A 431 7.92 -10.03 11.22
C HIS A 431 7.17 -10.40 12.53
N PRO A 432 7.03 -9.49 13.52
CA PRO A 432 6.48 -9.86 14.83
C PRO A 432 5.09 -10.52 14.82
N SER A 433 4.26 -10.25 13.81
CA SER A 433 2.89 -10.79 13.71
C SER A 433 2.72 -11.90 12.65
N GLY A 434 3.80 -12.38 12.04
CA GLY A 434 3.75 -13.48 11.05
C GLY A 434 4.66 -13.29 9.84
N VAL A 435 4.21 -13.78 8.67
CA VAL A 435 4.95 -13.69 7.40
C VAL A 435 4.14 -12.92 6.38
N LEU A 436 4.77 -11.95 5.71
CA LEU A 436 4.22 -11.32 4.51
C LEU A 436 5.11 -11.62 3.29
N SER A 437 4.51 -11.54 2.11
CA SER A 437 5.25 -11.77 0.86
C SER A 437 5.02 -10.68 -0.16
N ALA A 438 6.08 -10.37 -0.89
CA ALA A 438 6.06 -9.52 -2.08
C ALA A 438 6.87 -10.17 -3.19
N GLN A 439 6.53 -9.85 -4.44
CA GLN A 439 7.17 -10.43 -5.61
C GLN A 439 7.71 -9.33 -6.50
N THR A 440 8.95 -9.46 -6.94
CA THR A 440 9.63 -8.48 -7.79
C THR A 440 10.02 -9.13 -9.10
N MET A 441 9.74 -8.49 -10.23
CA MET A 441 10.34 -8.90 -11.50
C MET A 441 11.53 -8.01 -11.81
N PHE A 442 12.62 -8.64 -12.26
CA PHE A 442 13.82 -7.99 -12.74
C PHE A 442 13.94 -8.17 -14.24
N LEU A 443 14.24 -7.07 -14.94
CA LEU A 443 14.67 -7.11 -16.32
C LEU A 443 16.20 -7.04 -16.35
N GLU A 444 16.81 -7.84 -17.22
CA GLU A 444 18.23 -7.69 -17.52
C GLU A 444 18.42 -6.49 -18.45
N THR A 445 19.26 -5.55 -18.03
CA THR A 445 19.62 -4.37 -18.80
C THR A 445 21.14 -4.33 -19.02
N ASP A 446 21.60 -3.51 -19.96
CA ASP A 446 23.04 -3.31 -20.21
C ASP A 446 23.80 -2.79 -18.98
N LYS A 447 23.09 -2.22 -18.00
CA LYS A 447 23.62 -1.72 -16.71
C LYS A 447 23.44 -2.69 -15.55
N GLY A 448 23.06 -3.95 -15.81
CA GLY A 448 22.77 -4.96 -14.79
C GLY A 448 21.28 -5.23 -14.61
N ARG A 449 20.91 -5.91 -13.52
CA ARG A 449 19.51 -6.21 -13.20
C ARG A 449 18.82 -4.99 -12.61
N ARG A 450 17.66 -4.62 -13.14
CA ARG A 450 16.79 -3.60 -12.56
C ARG A 450 15.43 -4.22 -12.28
N ALA A 451 14.84 -4.00 -11.10
CA ALA A 451 13.45 -4.37 -10.94
C ALA A 451 12.61 -3.55 -11.92
N SER A 452 11.66 -4.19 -12.58
CA SER A 452 10.69 -3.54 -13.46
C SER A 452 9.41 -3.26 -12.71
N PHE A 453 8.98 -4.19 -11.85
CA PHE A 453 7.76 -4.03 -11.07
C PHE A 453 7.81 -4.87 -9.81
N VAL A 454 7.09 -4.41 -8.80
CA VAL A 454 6.82 -5.17 -7.57
C VAL A 454 5.33 -5.45 -7.48
N ARG A 455 5.01 -6.66 -7.06
CA ARG A 455 3.70 -7.26 -6.95
C ARG A 455 3.39 -7.54 -5.51
N LEU A 456 2.23 -7.06 -5.08
CA LEU A 456 1.66 -7.30 -3.77
C LEU A 456 0.33 -8.01 -3.93
N MET A 457 0.13 -9.03 -3.09
CA MET A 457 -1.19 -9.59 -2.90
C MET A 457 -1.93 -8.71 -1.90
N LYS A 458 -3.10 -8.23 -2.29
CA LYS A 458 -3.98 -7.43 -1.44
C LYS A 458 -5.35 -8.05 -1.44
N THR A 459 -6.02 -8.02 -0.29
CA THR A 459 -7.34 -8.62 -0.11
C THR A 459 -8.36 -7.51 0.14
N PRO A 460 -8.85 -6.81 -0.91
CA PRO A 460 -9.89 -5.82 -0.74
C PRO A 460 -11.23 -6.48 -0.43
N TYR A 461 -12.01 -5.85 0.45
CA TYR A 461 -13.36 -6.28 0.78
C TYR A 461 -14.29 -5.06 0.80
N GLU A 462 -15.42 -5.15 0.10
CA GLU A 462 -16.45 -4.12 0.14
C GLU A 462 -17.29 -4.29 1.41
N LEU A 463 -17.21 -3.31 2.31
CA LEU A 463 -17.99 -3.28 3.54
C LEU A 463 -19.40 -2.75 3.29
N MET A 464 -19.54 -1.74 2.43
CA MET A 464 -20.81 -1.09 2.15
C MET A 464 -20.81 -0.44 0.76
N ARG A 465 -21.96 -0.46 0.10
CA ARG A 465 -22.25 0.32 -1.11
C ARG A 465 -23.56 1.06 -0.94
N GLY A 466 -23.63 2.33 -1.31
CA GLY A 466 -24.86 3.10 -1.22
C GLY A 466 -24.63 4.60 -1.31
N GLU A 467 -25.56 5.36 -0.73
CA GLU A 467 -25.51 6.82 -0.68
C GLU A 467 -25.03 7.29 0.69
N PHE A 468 -24.03 8.17 0.70
CA PHE A 468 -23.62 8.94 1.86
C PHE A 468 -24.45 10.21 1.94
N PHE A 469 -25.00 10.52 3.11
CA PHE A 469 -25.87 11.69 3.33
C PHE A 469 -25.15 12.78 4.12
N PHE A 470 -25.14 14.00 3.58
CA PHE A 470 -24.48 15.15 4.18
C PHE A 470 -25.48 16.29 4.42
N PRO A 471 -25.30 17.10 5.47
CA PRO A 471 -25.99 18.38 5.59
C PRO A 471 -25.72 19.29 4.39
N ARG A 472 -26.76 19.91 3.82
CA ARG A 472 -26.58 20.86 2.70
C ARG A 472 -25.74 22.08 3.05
N THR A 473 -25.59 22.39 4.33
CA THR A 473 -24.72 23.49 4.80
C THR A 473 -23.25 23.27 4.43
N ILE A 474 -22.82 22.03 4.18
CA ILE A 474 -21.44 21.70 3.78
C ILE A 474 -21.06 22.31 2.42
N ILE A 475 -22.03 22.47 1.52
CA ILE A 475 -21.81 23.05 0.19
C ILE A 475 -22.18 24.54 0.11
N GLN A 476 -22.66 25.11 1.22
CA GLN A 476 -22.89 26.56 1.32
C GLN A 476 -21.57 27.20 1.72
N ILE A 477 -20.97 27.92 0.79
CA ILE A 477 -19.70 28.63 0.98
C ILE A 477 -19.97 30.12 0.77
N GLU A 478 -19.63 30.92 1.76
CA GLU A 478 -19.65 32.38 1.64
C GLU A 478 -18.43 32.86 0.82
N GLU A 479 -18.54 33.96 0.06
CA GLU A 479 -17.44 34.41 -0.81
C GLU A 479 -16.15 34.70 -0.04
N ASP A 480 -16.27 35.31 1.14
CA ASP A 480 -15.13 35.63 2.02
C ASP A 480 -14.39 34.36 2.47
N GLU A 481 -15.14 33.30 2.78
CA GLU A 481 -14.59 32.01 3.20
C GLU A 481 -13.85 31.28 2.08
N TYR A 482 -14.26 31.51 0.82
CA TYR A 482 -13.56 30.95 -0.34
C TYR A 482 -12.28 31.71 -0.68
N LEU A 483 -12.28 33.04 -0.49
CA LEU A 483 -11.09 33.87 -0.67
C LEU A 483 -9.98 33.52 0.32
N ASP A 484 -10.34 33.27 1.58
CA ASP A 484 -9.40 32.79 2.59
C ASP A 484 -8.80 31.43 2.18
N TYR A 485 -9.63 30.52 1.66
CA TYR A 485 -9.18 29.21 1.16
C TYR A 485 -8.25 29.30 -0.05
N GLU A 486 -8.51 30.19 -1.01
CA GLU A 486 -7.62 30.39 -2.16
C GLU A 486 -6.26 30.96 -1.73
N THR A 487 -6.25 31.84 -0.73
CA THR A 487 -5.01 32.40 -0.18
C THR A 487 -4.16 31.30 0.47
N ASP A 488 -4.79 30.39 1.21
CA ASP A 488 -4.12 29.25 1.85
C ASP A 488 -3.60 28.18 0.87
N LEU A 489 -4.03 28.19 -0.40
CA LEU A 489 -3.54 27.28 -1.45
C LEU A 489 -2.35 27.82 -2.25
N GLU A 490 -2.14 29.15 -2.24
CA GLU A 490 -1.03 29.80 -2.97
C GLU A 490 0.27 29.87 -2.15
N ASP A 491 0.19 29.72 -0.82
CA ASP A 491 1.30 29.63 0.13
C ASP A 491 1.76 28.17 0.35
#